data_AF-A0A401LYK6-F1
#
_entry.id   AF-A0A401LYK6-F1
#
_cell.length_a   1.000
_cell.length_b   1.000
_cell.length_c   1.000
_cell.angle_alpha   90.00
_cell.angle_beta   90.00
_cell.angle_gamma   90.00
#
_symmetry.space_group_name_H-M   'P 1'
#
loop_
_entity.id
_entity.type
_entity.pdbx_description
1 polymer ?
#
loop_
_entity_poly.entity_id
_entity_poly.type
_entity_poly.pdbx_seq_one_letter_code
_entity_poly.pdbx_strand_id
1 'polypeptide(L)'
;MLKYEKYGCYKLTGMKYKCLKQADYGIHHGYAIAERNNQYDNAIIIKRKDNGKIIACVENEGNRQLYDFIIQNEGKVHALYYIWKYSKNRIYGCAYIKDRDEY
;
A
#
# COMPACT_ATOMS: atom_id res chain seq x y z
N MET A 1 9.70 -16.45 -14.80
CA MET A 1 8.26 -16.27 -14.51
C MET A 1 8.00 -16.09 -13.01
N LEU A 2 8.79 -15.25 -12.30
CA LEU A 2 8.80 -15.21 -10.81
C LEU A 2 9.01 -13.79 -10.23
N LYS A 3 8.61 -12.71 -10.94
CA LYS A 3 8.95 -11.33 -10.54
C LYS A 3 8.25 -10.86 -9.24
N TYR A 4 7.30 -11.65 -8.70
CA TYR A 4 6.43 -11.27 -7.57
C TYR A 4 6.27 -12.35 -6.48
N GLU A 5 7.09 -13.40 -6.43
CA GLU A 5 6.99 -14.42 -5.36
C GLU A 5 7.24 -13.87 -3.94
N LYS A 6 7.86 -12.69 -3.88
CA LYS A 6 8.24 -11.98 -2.66
C LYS A 6 7.26 -10.87 -2.29
N TYR A 7 6.06 -10.92 -2.90
CA TYR A 7 5.02 -9.93 -2.69
C TYR A 7 3.80 -10.59 -2.06
N GLY A 8 3.37 -10.05 -0.92
CA GLY A 8 2.06 -10.33 -0.35
C GLY A 8 1.00 -9.47 -1.04
N CYS A 9 -0.23 -9.99 -1.13
CA CYS A 9 -1.38 -9.23 -1.62
C CYS A 9 -2.19 -8.73 -0.42
N TYR A 10 -2.38 -7.42 -0.33
CA TYR A 10 -3.02 -6.77 0.80
C TYR A 10 -4.18 -5.90 0.34
N LYS A 11 -5.28 -5.94 1.09
CA LYS A 11 -6.44 -5.10 0.83
C LYS A 11 -6.16 -3.65 1.24
N LEU A 12 -6.67 -2.71 0.44
CA LEU A 12 -6.53 -1.28 0.69
C LEU A 12 -7.81 -0.69 1.27
N THR A 13 -7.65 0.29 2.14
CA THR A 13 -8.73 1.07 2.77
C THR A 13 -8.43 2.57 2.71
N GLY A 14 -9.39 3.39 3.16
CA GLY A 14 -9.20 4.84 3.32
C GLY A 14 -9.18 5.67 2.03
N MET A 15 -9.22 5.06 0.84
CA MET A 15 -9.15 5.73 -0.47
C MET A 15 -10.17 6.87 -0.65
N LYS A 16 -11.38 6.73 -0.08
CA LYS A 16 -12.43 7.76 -0.15
C LYS A 16 -12.02 9.09 0.50
N TYR A 17 -11.01 9.09 1.38
CA TYR A 17 -10.51 10.26 2.09
C TYR A 17 -9.25 10.86 1.46
N LYS A 18 -8.79 10.36 0.31
CA LYS A 18 -7.49 10.72 -0.29
C LYS A 18 -7.58 11.62 -1.53
N CYS A 19 -8.74 12.26 -1.77
CA CYS A 19 -8.97 13.19 -2.88
C CYS A 19 -8.46 12.63 -4.24
N LEU A 20 -8.84 11.40 -4.55
CA LEU A 20 -8.41 10.70 -5.77
C LEU A 20 -9.02 11.34 -7.02
N LYS A 21 -8.20 11.50 -8.06
CA LYS A 21 -8.59 11.98 -9.39
C LYS A 21 -8.67 10.79 -10.35
N GLN A 22 -9.25 11.00 -11.53
CA GLN A 22 -9.38 9.94 -12.54
C GLN A 22 -8.05 9.25 -12.87
N ALA A 23 -6.95 10.02 -12.92
CA ALA A 23 -5.60 9.51 -13.20
C ALA A 23 -4.97 8.67 -12.08
N ASP A 24 -5.58 8.61 -10.89
CA ASP A 24 -5.12 7.78 -9.78
C ASP A 24 -5.71 6.36 -9.83
N TYR A 25 -6.78 6.14 -10.60
CA TYR A 25 -7.35 4.82 -10.80
C TYR A 25 -6.50 4.00 -11.78
N GLY A 26 -6.62 2.68 -11.70
CA GLY A 26 -5.79 1.74 -12.46
C GLY A 26 -4.59 1.24 -11.67
N ILE A 27 -3.65 0.63 -12.39
CA ILE A 27 -2.46 0.00 -11.82
C ILE A 27 -1.32 1.02 -11.80
N HIS A 28 -0.67 1.17 -10.66
CA HIS A 28 0.43 2.10 -10.50
C HIS A 28 1.54 1.52 -9.63
N HIS A 29 2.76 1.96 -9.90
CA HIS A 29 3.89 1.74 -9.01
C HIS A 29 3.85 2.72 -7.84
N GLY A 30 4.26 2.22 -6.69
CA GLY A 30 4.29 2.98 -5.46
C GLY A 30 5.24 2.40 -4.43
N TYR A 31 5.06 2.87 -3.21
CA TYR A 31 5.76 2.38 -2.05
C TYR A 31 4.78 2.17 -0.91
N ALA A 32 4.98 1.10 -0.16
CA ALA A 32 4.38 0.92 1.15
C ALA A 32 5.33 1.50 2.20
N ILE A 33 4.80 2.35 3.08
CA ILE A 33 5.56 3.08 4.09
C ILE A 33 4.94 2.81 5.45
N ALA A 34 5.76 2.37 6.39
CA ALA A 34 5.37 2.21 7.78
C ALA A 34 5.29 3.59 8.45
N GLU A 35 4.11 3.95 8.95
CA GLU A 35 3.90 5.23 9.60
C GLU A 35 4.36 5.19 11.07
N ARG A 36 5.56 5.70 11.34
CA ARG A 36 6.19 5.66 12.66
C ARG A 36 5.59 6.63 13.70
N ASN A 37 4.76 7.56 13.26
CA ASN A 37 4.23 8.65 14.09
C ASN A 37 2.85 8.36 14.68
N ASN A 38 2.23 7.23 14.32
CA ASN A 38 0.96 6.83 14.91
C ASN A 38 1.20 5.93 16.12
N GLN A 39 1.20 6.55 17.31
CA GLN A 39 1.45 5.87 18.59
C GLN A 39 0.43 4.78 18.97
N TYR A 40 -0.66 4.63 18.21
CA TYR A 40 -1.73 3.68 18.48
C TYR A 40 -1.85 2.56 17.45
N ASP A 41 -1.25 2.72 16.27
CA ASP A 41 -1.44 1.77 15.17
C ASP A 41 -0.20 1.61 14.28
N ASN A 42 0.10 0.36 13.92
CA ASN A 42 1.11 -0.03 12.94
C ASN A 42 0.59 0.22 11.51
N ALA A 43 0.26 1.48 11.23
CA ALA A 43 -0.34 1.87 9.96
C ALA A 43 0.67 1.79 8.81
N ILE A 44 0.24 1.24 7.69
CA ILE A 44 1.04 1.19 6.45
C ILE A 44 0.30 1.98 5.39
N ILE A 45 0.95 3.03 4.86
CA ILE A 45 0.39 3.88 3.81
C ILE A 45 0.98 3.52 2.44
N ILE A 46 0.14 3.60 1.40
CA ILE A 46 0.58 3.47 0.01
C ILE A 46 0.77 4.86 -0.58
N LYS A 47 1.97 5.15 -1.07
CA LYS A 47 2.28 6.36 -1.84
C LYS A 47 2.58 6.04 -3.30
N ARG A 48 2.09 6.88 -4.21
CA ARG A 48 2.41 6.80 -5.64
C ARG A 48 3.88 7.16 -5.89
N LYS A 49 4.54 6.43 -6.78
CA LYS A 49 5.99 6.58 -7.01
C LYS A 49 6.37 7.90 -7.67
N ASP A 50 5.52 8.44 -8.53
CA ASP A 50 5.81 9.63 -9.35
C ASP A 50 5.75 10.95 -8.56
N ASN A 51 4.73 11.13 -7.73
CA ASN A 51 4.42 12.41 -7.08
C ASN A 51 4.26 12.28 -5.55
N GLY A 52 4.49 11.08 -4.99
CA GLY A 52 4.39 10.84 -3.55
C GLY A 52 2.98 10.94 -2.99
N LYS A 53 1.93 11.06 -3.82
CA LYS A 53 0.54 11.16 -3.36
C LYS A 53 0.18 9.94 -2.52
N ILE A 54 -0.43 10.17 -1.36
CA ILE A 54 -1.00 9.10 -0.52
C ILE A 54 -2.28 8.61 -1.18
N ILE A 55 -2.34 7.31 -1.45
CA ILE A 55 -3.45 6.68 -2.19
C ILE A 55 -4.41 5.96 -1.25
N ALA A 56 -3.85 5.21 -0.30
CA ALA A 56 -4.61 4.34 0.57
C ALA A 56 -3.81 3.98 1.82
N CYS A 57 -4.46 3.32 2.76
CA CYS A 57 -3.81 2.56 3.82
C CYS A 57 -3.99 1.07 3.55
N VAL A 58 -3.07 0.24 4.03
CA VAL A 58 -3.26 -1.21 4.07
C VAL A 58 -4.26 -1.53 5.18
N GLU A 59 -5.20 -2.45 4.92
CA GLU A 59 -6.15 -2.91 5.93
C GLU A 59 -5.42 -3.58 7.10
N ASN A 60 -5.76 -3.18 8.32
CA ASN A 60 -5.05 -3.58 9.52
C ASN A 60 -5.65 -4.85 10.15
N GLU A 61 -5.60 -5.96 9.42
CA GLU A 61 -5.93 -7.29 9.98
C GLU A 61 -4.70 -7.93 10.65
N GLY A 62 -3.97 -7.18 11.47
CA GLY A 62 -2.80 -7.72 12.18
C GLY A 62 -1.53 -7.83 11.33
N ASN A 63 -1.32 -6.92 10.37
CA ASN A 63 -0.15 -6.86 9.49
C ASN A 63 1.15 -6.41 10.20
N ARG A 64 1.35 -6.81 11.46
CA ARG A 64 2.56 -6.51 12.24
C ARG A 64 3.82 -7.02 11.57
N GLN A 65 3.77 -8.22 10.98
CA GLN A 65 4.91 -8.78 10.24
C GLN A 65 5.31 -7.91 9.04
N LEU A 66 4.34 -7.45 8.24
CA LEU A 66 4.62 -6.54 7.12
C LEU A 66 5.16 -5.20 7.64
N TYR A 67 4.57 -4.65 8.69
CA TYR A 67 5.03 -3.39 9.27
C TYR A 67 6.49 -3.49 9.72
N ASP A 68 6.83 -4.53 10.50
CA ASP A 68 8.18 -4.77 11.00
C ASP A 68 9.16 -4.98 9.84
N PHE A 69 8.78 -5.73 8.80
CA PHE A 69 9.59 -5.89 7.58
C PHE A 69 9.87 -4.55 6.89
N ILE A 70 8.85 -3.70 6.76
CA ILE A 70 9.01 -2.36 6.17
C ILE A 70 9.93 -1.50 7.03
N ILE A 71 9.81 -1.55 8.36
CA ILE A 71 10.69 -0.81 9.28
C ILE A 71 12.15 -1.23 9.14
N GLN A 72 12.41 -2.53 9.06
CA GLN A 72 13.75 -3.09 8.83
C GLN A 72 14.32 -2.65 7.47
N ASN A 73 13.46 -2.50 6.46
CA ASN A 73 13.80 -1.98 5.13
C ASN A 73 13.67 -0.44 5.06
N GLU A 74 14.31 0.27 6.00
CA GLU A 74 14.38 1.75 6.04
C GLU A 74 13.00 2.45 6.11
N GLY A 75 11.95 1.75 6.53
CA GLY A 75 10.59 2.28 6.62
C GLY A 75 9.85 2.35 5.29
N LYS A 76 10.40 1.81 4.19
CA LYS A 76 9.80 1.91 2.85
C LYS A 76 10.17 0.73 1.95
N VAL A 77 9.17 0.10 1.35
CA VAL A 77 9.37 -0.97 0.35
C VAL A 77 8.56 -0.71 -0.91
N HIS A 78 8.96 -1.34 -2.02
CA HIS A 78 8.24 -1.22 -3.28
C HIS A 78 6.83 -1.86 -3.18
N ALA A 79 5.87 -1.21 -3.85
CA ALA A 79 4.52 -1.72 -4.00
C ALA A 79 4.01 -1.52 -5.43
N LEU A 80 3.18 -2.45 -5.89
CA LEU A 80 2.31 -2.28 -7.05
C LEU A 80 0.88 -2.29 -6.53
N TYR A 81 0.08 -1.27 -6.85
CA TYR A 81 -1.30 -1.23 -6.38
C TYR A 81 -2.27 -1.06 -7.54
N TYR A 82 -3.49 -1.54 -7.32
CA TYR A 82 -4.61 -1.37 -8.22
C TYR A 82 -5.78 -0.80 -7.43
N ILE A 83 -6.33 0.33 -7.86
CA ILE A 83 -7.57 0.88 -7.30
C ILE A 83 -8.59 1.10 -8.41
N TRP A 84 -9.86 0.81 -8.12
CA TRP A 84 -10.95 0.97 -9.07
C TRP A 84 -12.22 1.45 -8.36
N LYS A 85 -13.07 2.14 -9.13
CA LYS A 85 -14.36 2.61 -8.68
C LYS A 85 -15.41 1.56 -9.02
N TYR A 86 -16.14 1.08 -8.02
CA TYR A 86 -17.25 0.14 -8.23
C TYR A 86 -18.61 0.86 -8.31
N SER A 87 -18.79 1.93 -7.54
CA SER A 87 -20.01 2.77 -7.58
C SER A 87 -19.70 4.21 -7.18
N LYS A 88 -20.71 5.11 -7.21
CA LYS A 88 -20.53 6.55 -6.90
C LYS A 88 -19.69 6.79 -5.64
N ASN A 89 -19.84 5.95 -4.60
CA ASN A 89 -19.20 6.13 -3.29
C ASN A 89 -18.30 4.95 -2.85
N ARG A 90 -18.05 3.95 -3.70
CA ARG A 90 -17.23 2.79 -3.33
C ARG A 90 -15.99 2.69 -4.22
N ILE A 91 -14.84 2.79 -3.57
CA ILE A 91 -13.52 2.58 -4.17
C ILE A 91 -12.94 1.33 -3.50
N TYR A 92 -12.50 0.40 -4.32
CA TYR A 92 -11.78 -0.80 -3.88
C TYR A 92 -10.33 -0.69 -4.33
N GLY A 93 -9.47 -1.42 -3.63
CA GLY A 93 -8.09 -1.53 -4.03
C GLY A 93 -7.37 -2.67 -3.34
N CYS A 94 -6.31 -3.12 -3.97
CA CYS A 94 -5.32 -4.03 -3.41
C CYS A 94 -3.91 -3.52 -3.74
N ALA A 95 -2.95 -3.91 -2.91
CA ALA A 95 -1.54 -3.69 -3.14
C ALA A 95 -0.78 -5.01 -3.04
N TYR A 96 0.06 -5.25 -4.03
CA TYR A 96 1.15 -6.20 -3.96
C TYR A 96 2.34 -5.47 -3.36
N ILE A 97 2.79 -5.90 -2.17
CA ILE A 97 3.85 -5.22 -1.42
C ILE A 97 4.99 -6.22 -1.21
N LYS A 98 6.24 -5.81 -1.47
CA LYS A 98 7.41 -6.64 -1.15
C LYS A 98 7.41 -6.91 0.36
N ASP A 99 7.32 -8.17 0.77
CA ASP A 99 7.16 -8.58 2.17
C ASP A 99 8.26 -9.54 2.66
N ARG A 100 9.22 -9.91 1.79
CA ARG A 100 10.37 -10.78 2.11
C ARG A 100 11.57 -10.49 1.19
N ASP A 101 12.76 -10.86 1.62
CA ASP A 101 14.01 -10.63 0.87
C ASP A 101 14.39 -11.77 -0.09
N GLU A 102 15.36 -11.47 -0.96
CA GLU A 102 16.00 -12.46 -1.83
C GLU A 102 17.16 -13.08 -1.02
N TYR A 103 17.06 -14.38 -0.70
CA TYR A 103 18.16 -15.14 -0.12
C TYR A 103 19.28 -15.37 -1.15
#